data_AF-A0A8T6SGZ9-F1
#
_entry.id   AF-A0A8T6SGZ9-F1
#
_cell.length_a   1.000
_cell.length_b   1.000
_cell.length_c   1.000
_cell.angle_alpha   90.00
_cell.angle_beta   90.00
_cell.angle_gamma   90.00
#
_symmetry.space_group_name_H-M   'P 1'
#
loop_
_entity.id
_entity.type
_entity.pdbx_description
1 polymer ?
#
loop_
_entity_poly.entity_id
_entity_poly.type
_entity_poly.pdbx_seq_one_letter_code
_entity_poly.pdbx_strand_id
1 'polypeptide(L)'
;MFESVEELIKAHEGIEREVYLDLENSSAIPVEVVEAMIPYFSRRAYGNPTVTHKPGWMAYETIQKASERVAGYVGASSIEEVNFTPSETEANNLALIGTALANKKKGNRIVISEIEPLSIIFSSNIL
;
A
#
# COMPACT_ATOMS: atom_id res chain seq x y z
N MET A 1 -33.27 4.81 14.16
CA MET A 1 -31.96 4.24 13.79
C MET A 1 -32.18 3.64 12.41
N PHE A 2 -31.35 3.96 11.41
CA PHE A 2 -31.51 3.40 10.06
C PHE A 2 -31.44 1.87 10.12
N GLU A 3 -32.30 1.20 9.37
CA GLU A 3 -32.43 -0.27 9.41
C GLU A 3 -31.56 -0.94 8.33
N SER A 4 -31.10 -0.18 7.33
CA SER A 4 -30.19 -0.67 6.28
C SER A 4 -29.20 0.37 5.76
N VAL A 5 -28.19 -0.10 5.03
CA VAL A 5 -27.21 0.76 4.33
C VAL A 5 -27.87 1.51 3.17
N GLU A 6 -28.84 0.90 2.47
CA GLU A 6 -29.56 1.60 1.41
C GLU A 6 -30.33 2.81 1.94
N GLU A 7 -30.92 2.72 3.14
CA GLU A 7 -31.61 3.87 3.75
C GLU A 7 -30.65 5.02 4.10
N LEU A 8 -29.41 4.69 4.52
CA LEU A 8 -28.36 5.68 4.77
C LEU A 8 -27.97 6.42 3.48
N ILE A 9 -27.79 5.68 2.38
CA ILE A 9 -27.50 6.27 1.07
C ILE A 9 -28.68 7.13 0.59
N LYS A 10 -29.91 6.63 0.77
CA LYS A 10 -31.12 7.37 0.39
C LYS A 10 -31.30 8.68 1.16
N ALA A 11 -30.87 8.73 2.42
CA ALA A 11 -30.91 9.95 3.22
C ALA A 11 -30.04 11.07 2.63
N HIS A 12 -29.11 10.74 1.73
CA HIS A 12 -28.27 11.69 1.01
C HIS A 12 -28.85 12.12 -0.36
N GLU A 13 -29.99 11.56 -0.78
CA GLU A 13 -30.66 11.98 -2.02
C GLU A 13 -31.14 13.44 -1.93
N GLY A 14 -30.91 14.22 -2.98
CA GLY A 14 -31.35 15.62 -3.06
C GLY A 14 -30.42 16.62 -2.37
N ILE A 15 -29.27 16.18 -1.83
CA ILE A 15 -28.23 17.10 -1.35
C ILE A 15 -27.56 17.77 -2.55
N GLU A 16 -27.41 19.10 -2.50
CA GLU A 16 -26.79 19.89 -3.58
C GLU A 16 -25.30 19.58 -3.77
N ARG A 17 -24.60 19.25 -2.67
CA ARG A 17 -23.19 18.87 -2.68
C ARG A 17 -22.84 17.93 -1.53
N GLU A 18 -22.35 16.75 -1.85
CA GLU A 18 -21.69 15.88 -0.89
C GLU A 18 -20.23 16.33 -0.66
N VAL A 19 -19.76 16.18 0.58
CA VAL A 19 -18.39 16.52 0.98
C VAL A 19 -17.77 15.33 1.69
N TYR A 20 -16.72 14.77 1.10
CA TYR A 20 -15.95 13.68 1.68
C TYR A 20 -14.82 14.24 2.55
N LEU A 21 -14.94 14.11 3.87
CA LEU A 21 -13.99 14.61 4.87
C LEU A 21 -13.29 13.47 5.62
N ASP A 22 -12.99 12.38 4.92
CA ASP A 22 -12.41 11.15 5.49
C ASP A 22 -11.15 10.71 4.73
N LEU A 23 -10.38 11.70 4.23
CA LEU A 23 -9.17 11.49 3.43
C LEU A 23 -8.04 10.77 4.17
N GLU A 24 -8.10 10.75 5.51
CA GLU A 24 -7.12 10.05 6.35
C GLU A 24 -7.30 8.53 6.27
N ASN A 25 -8.53 8.03 6.19
CA ASN A 25 -8.82 6.61 6.02
C ASN A 25 -8.60 6.13 4.58
N SER A 26 -9.06 6.91 3.60
CA SER A 26 -8.86 6.61 2.18
C SER A 26 -9.05 7.87 1.34
N SER A 27 -8.37 7.97 0.20
CA SER A 27 -8.50 9.10 -0.70
C SER A 27 -9.05 8.68 -2.06
N ALA A 28 -9.78 9.59 -2.71
CA ALA A 28 -10.12 9.41 -4.11
C ALA A 28 -8.83 9.38 -4.95
N ILE A 29 -8.70 8.39 -5.82
CA ILE A 29 -7.53 8.26 -6.70
C ILE A 29 -7.58 9.41 -7.73
N PRO A 30 -6.50 10.21 -7.88
CA PRO A 30 -6.43 11.23 -8.93
C PRO A 30 -6.65 10.63 -10.33
N VAL A 31 -7.36 11.35 -11.20
CA VAL A 31 -7.74 10.83 -12.53
C VAL A 31 -6.52 10.45 -13.35
N GLU A 32 -5.42 11.19 -13.22
CA GLU A 32 -4.15 10.95 -13.92
C GLU A 32 -3.53 9.62 -13.51
N VAL A 33 -3.71 9.19 -12.25
CA VAL A 33 -3.26 7.89 -11.76
C VAL A 33 -4.10 6.77 -12.37
N VAL A 34 -5.42 6.94 -12.40
CA VAL A 34 -6.34 5.96 -13.02
C VAL A 34 -6.00 5.79 -14.50
N GLU A 35 -5.84 6.89 -15.24
CA GLU A 35 -5.50 6.88 -16.66
C GLU A 35 -4.13 6.22 -16.93
N ALA A 36 -3.13 6.49 -16.07
CA ALA A 36 -1.83 5.83 -16.16
C ALA A 36 -1.92 4.33 -15.91
N MET A 37 -2.81 3.88 -15.03
CA MET A 37 -2.96 2.46 -14.66
C MET A 37 -3.76 1.64 -15.70
N ILE A 38 -4.81 2.21 -16.31
CA ILE A 38 -5.72 1.50 -17.23
C ILE A 38 -4.99 0.63 -18.29
N PRO A 39 -3.94 1.11 -18.99
CA PRO A 39 -3.24 0.31 -19.99
C PRO A 39 -2.65 -1.00 -19.45
N TYR A 40 -2.27 -1.03 -18.17
CA TYR A 40 -1.62 -2.19 -17.55
C TYR A 40 -2.56 -3.37 -17.29
N PHE A 41 -3.88 -3.12 -17.28
CA PHE A 41 -4.88 -4.17 -17.06
C PHE A 41 -5.09 -5.08 -18.28
N SER A 42 -4.77 -4.64 -19.50
CA SER A 42 -5.07 -5.42 -20.71
C SER A 42 -4.25 -5.09 -21.96
N ARG A 43 -3.60 -3.93 -22.04
CA ARG A 43 -3.00 -3.42 -23.28
C ARG A 43 -1.47 -3.47 -23.28
N ARG A 44 -0.83 -3.27 -22.14
CA ARG A 44 0.63 -3.21 -22.00
C ARG A 44 1.06 -3.88 -20.70
N ALA A 45 2.21 -4.57 -20.70
CA ALA A 45 2.88 -5.04 -19.48
C ALA A 45 1.97 -5.85 -18.53
N TYR A 46 0.98 -6.55 -19.09
CA TYR A 46 0.04 -7.42 -18.38
C TYR A 46 0.59 -8.83 -18.14
N GLY A 47 1.79 -9.13 -18.65
CA GLY A 47 2.43 -10.43 -18.49
C GLY A 47 3.03 -10.59 -17.10
N ASN A 48 3.27 -11.84 -16.69
CA ASN A 48 3.99 -12.13 -15.46
C ASN A 48 5.44 -11.61 -15.57
N PRO A 49 5.95 -10.78 -14.64
CA PRO A 49 7.32 -10.26 -14.71
C PRO A 49 8.41 -11.34 -14.53
N THR A 50 8.06 -12.55 -14.08
CA THR A 50 9.02 -13.65 -13.86
C THR A 50 9.33 -14.49 -15.10
N VAL A 51 8.64 -14.25 -16.23
CA VAL A 51 8.76 -15.09 -17.44
C VAL A 51 9.45 -14.36 -18.59
N THR A 52 10.08 -15.12 -19.49
CA THR A 52 10.97 -14.61 -20.53
C THR A 52 10.29 -14.39 -21.89
N HIS A 53 9.21 -13.59 -21.90
CA HIS A 53 8.55 -13.15 -23.14
C HIS A 53 8.25 -11.66 -23.11
N LYS A 54 8.06 -11.02 -24.28
CA LYS A 54 7.89 -9.57 -24.41
C LYS A 54 6.90 -8.95 -23.41
N PRO A 55 5.67 -9.47 -23.22
CA PRO A 55 4.75 -8.90 -22.21
C PRO A 55 5.27 -8.92 -20.77
N GLY A 56 6.08 -9.93 -20.42
CA GLY A 56 6.68 -10.12 -19.09
C GLY A 56 7.89 -9.20 -18.88
N TRP A 57 8.76 -9.07 -19.89
CA TRP A 57 9.85 -8.08 -19.85
C TRP A 57 9.33 -6.65 -19.71
N MET A 58 8.23 -6.31 -20.40
CA MET A 58 7.60 -5.01 -20.25
C MET A 58 7.01 -4.81 -18.84
N ALA A 59 6.48 -5.85 -18.21
CA ALA A 59 6.02 -5.80 -16.82
C ALA A 59 7.19 -5.59 -15.86
N TYR A 60 8.27 -6.36 -16.03
CA TYR A 60 9.50 -6.20 -15.25
C TYR A 60 10.08 -4.79 -15.38
N GLU A 61 10.22 -4.27 -16.60
CA GLU A 61 10.69 -2.89 -16.85
C GLU A 61 9.77 -1.86 -16.18
N THR A 62 8.45 -2.07 -16.19
CA THR A 62 7.48 -1.17 -15.55
C THR A 62 7.69 -1.14 -14.04
N ILE A 63 7.87 -2.30 -13.40
CA ILE A 63 8.13 -2.40 -11.97
C ILE A 63 9.46 -1.73 -11.61
N GLN A 64 10.51 -1.99 -12.38
CA GLN A 64 11.83 -1.35 -12.19
C GLN A 64 11.74 0.18 -12.23
N LYS A 65 11.08 0.75 -13.25
CA LYS A 65 10.88 2.21 -13.36
C LYS A 65 10.03 2.78 -12.22
N ALA A 66 9.05 2.01 -11.72
CA ALA A 66 8.28 2.41 -10.56
C ALA A 66 9.15 2.41 -9.29
N SER A 67 9.97 1.36 -9.08
CA SER A 67 10.93 1.28 -7.98
C SER A 67 11.93 2.44 -7.99
N GLU A 68 12.48 2.81 -9.15
CA GLU A 68 13.38 3.96 -9.29
C GLU A 68 12.73 5.27 -8.85
N ARG A 69 11.48 5.51 -9.26
CA ARG A 69 10.72 6.70 -8.87
C ARG A 69 10.44 6.73 -7.37
N VAL A 70 10.02 5.60 -6.80
CA VAL A 70 9.75 5.49 -5.37
C VAL A 70 11.04 5.68 -4.57
N ALA A 71 12.13 5.02 -4.95
CA ALA A 71 13.44 5.17 -4.31
C ALA A 71 13.89 6.62 -4.30
N GLY A 72 13.82 7.31 -5.44
CA GLY A 72 14.16 8.73 -5.54
C GLY A 72 13.25 9.63 -4.71
N TYR A 73 11.95 9.33 -4.61
CA TYR A 73 11.01 10.09 -3.81
C TYR A 73 11.25 9.94 -2.30
N VAL A 74 11.53 8.72 -1.82
CA VAL A 74 11.76 8.45 -0.39
C VAL A 74 13.21 8.66 0.06
N GLY A 75 14.13 8.95 -0.87
CA GLY A 75 15.55 9.14 -0.58
C GLY A 75 16.32 7.85 -0.30
N ALA A 76 15.88 6.73 -0.88
CA ALA A 76 16.61 5.46 -0.81
C ALA A 76 17.90 5.51 -1.67
N SER A 77 18.91 4.76 -1.25
CA SER A 77 20.22 4.70 -1.93
C SER A 77 20.15 3.91 -3.23
N SER A 78 19.24 2.94 -3.31
CA SER A 78 19.05 2.11 -4.50
C SER A 78 17.64 1.51 -4.54
N ILE A 79 17.28 0.93 -5.69
CA ILE A 79 15.96 0.30 -5.88
C ILE A 79 15.79 -0.96 -5.03
N GLU A 80 16.88 -1.62 -4.64
CA GLU A 80 16.89 -2.83 -3.82
C GLU A 80 16.44 -2.56 -2.37
N GLU A 81 16.47 -1.30 -1.93
CA GLU A 81 15.92 -0.88 -0.63
C GLU A 81 14.39 -0.70 -0.66
N VAL A 82 13.76 -0.73 -1.84
CA VAL A 82 12.31 -0.58 -2.00
C VAL A 82 11.64 -1.93 -2.23
N ASN A 83 10.71 -2.27 -1.34
CA ASN A 83 9.85 -3.45 -1.48
C ASN A 83 8.39 -3.00 -1.58
N PHE A 84 7.67 -3.51 -2.58
CA PHE A 84 6.23 -3.26 -2.71
C PHE A 84 5.45 -4.27 -1.86
N THR A 85 4.61 -3.74 -0.98
CA THR A 85 3.60 -4.50 -0.22
C THR A 85 2.21 -4.06 -0.66
N PRO A 86 1.17 -4.91 -0.50
CA PRO A 86 -0.21 -4.55 -0.84
C PRO A 86 -0.82 -3.53 0.14
N SER A 87 -0.22 -3.31 1.31
CA SER A 87 -0.71 -2.37 2.31
C SER A 87 0.37 -1.96 3.31
N GLU A 88 0.08 -0.90 4.08
CA GLU A 88 0.84 -0.48 5.24
C GLU A 88 0.92 -1.59 6.31
N THR A 89 -0.18 -2.30 6.57
CA THR A 89 -0.21 -3.38 7.55
C THR A 89 0.86 -4.44 7.29
N GLU A 90 1.03 -4.85 6.04
CA GLU A 90 2.07 -5.82 5.67
C GLU A 90 3.48 -5.23 5.76
N ALA A 91 3.66 -3.97 5.34
CA ALA A 91 4.95 -3.28 5.46
C ALA A 91 5.41 -3.17 6.93
N ASN A 92 4.50 -2.73 7.81
CA ASN A 92 4.74 -2.62 9.25
C ASN A 92 5.09 -3.97 9.88
N ASN A 93 4.37 -5.03 9.52
CA ASN A 93 4.65 -6.38 10.00
C ASN A 93 6.01 -6.89 9.50
N LEU A 94 6.32 -6.70 8.21
CA LEU A 94 7.59 -7.11 7.64
C LEU A 94 8.76 -6.39 8.33
N ALA A 95 8.64 -5.08 8.54
CA ALA A 95 9.66 -4.28 9.23
C ALA A 95 9.87 -4.75 10.67
N LEU A 96 8.79 -4.90 11.45
CA LEU A 96 8.88 -5.22 12.87
C LEU A 96 9.29 -6.68 13.12
N ILE A 97 8.53 -7.63 12.57
CA ILE A 97 8.74 -9.07 12.75
C ILE A 97 10.07 -9.47 12.10
N GLY A 98 10.33 -9.00 10.88
CA GLY A 98 11.58 -9.28 10.18
C GLY A 98 12.80 -8.81 10.97
N THR A 99 12.76 -7.59 11.51
CA THR A 99 13.84 -7.04 12.33
C THR A 99 14.02 -7.81 13.63
N ALA A 100 12.94 -8.15 14.33
CA ALA A 100 12.98 -8.91 15.57
C ALA A 100 13.58 -10.31 15.36
N LEU A 101 13.14 -11.03 14.31
CA LEU A 101 13.66 -12.34 13.97
C LEU A 101 15.14 -12.29 13.57
N ALA A 102 15.53 -11.31 12.75
CA ALA A 102 16.92 -11.13 12.32
C ALA A 102 17.85 -10.81 13.51
N ASN A 103 17.35 -10.12 14.53
CA ASN A 103 18.11 -9.70 15.72
C ASN A 103 17.83 -10.55 16.96
N LYS A 104 17.22 -11.74 16.83
CA LYS A 104 16.84 -12.59 17.96
C LYS A 104 17.96 -12.88 18.97
N LYS A 105 19.22 -12.91 18.50
CA LYS A 105 20.41 -13.10 19.36
C LYS A 105 20.76 -11.89 20.24
N LYS A 106 20.29 -10.68 19.88
CA LYS A 106 20.51 -9.44 20.63
C LYS A 106 19.46 -9.21 21.73
N GLY A 107 18.42 -10.03 21.77
CA GLY A 107 17.34 -9.96 22.76
C GLY A 107 15.96 -9.83 22.11
N ASN A 108 14.97 -9.51 22.93
CA ASN A 108 13.54 -9.46 22.57
C ASN A 108 12.86 -8.18 23.08
N ARG A 109 13.63 -7.09 23.26
CA ARG A 109 13.06 -5.82 23.72
C ARG A 109 12.71 -4.96 22.51
N ILE A 110 11.45 -4.57 22.41
CA ILE A 110 10.92 -3.68 21.40
C ILE A 110 10.38 -2.45 22.15
N VAL A 111 10.65 -1.26 21.63
CA VAL A 111 10.12 0.00 22.16
C VAL A 111 9.26 0.64 21.07
N ILE A 112 8.02 0.95 21.42
CA ILE A 112 7.04 1.63 20.55
C ILE A 112 6.39 2.78 21.32
N SER A 113 5.72 3.71 20.63
CA SER A 113 4.84 4.68 21.29
C SER A 113 3.49 4.05 21.64
N GLU A 114 2.73 4.68 22.53
CA GLU A 114 1.38 4.22 22.88
C GLU A 114 0.32 4.59 21.84
N ILE A 115 0.68 5.41 20.84
CA ILE A 115 -0.23 5.93 19.81
C ILE A 115 0.05 5.35 18.41
N GLU A 116 0.80 4.26 18.34
CA GLU A 116 1.07 3.58 17.07
C GLU A 116 -0.20 2.98 16.44
N PRO A 117 -0.22 2.77 15.12
CA PRO A 117 -1.27 2.01 14.46
C PRO A 117 -1.41 0.58 15.02
N LEU A 118 -2.61 0.00 14.93
CA LEU A 118 -2.88 -1.36 15.41
C LEU A 118 -1.94 -2.42 14.79
N SER A 119 -1.51 -2.21 13.54
CA SER A 119 -0.56 -3.10 12.87
C SER A 119 0.82 -3.16 13.55
N ILE A 120 1.19 -2.16 14.34
CA ILE A 120 2.43 -2.14 15.14
C ILE A 120 2.14 -2.67 16.55
N ILE A 121 1.10 -2.15 17.22
CA ILE A 121 0.75 -2.54 18.60
C ILE A 121 0.50 -4.06 18.72
N PHE A 122 -0.28 -4.63 17.80
CA PHE A 122 -0.60 -6.05 17.86
C PHE A 122 0.63 -6.90 17.56
N SER A 123 1.43 -6.51 16.57
CA SER A 123 2.62 -7.25 16.18
C SER A 123 3.72 -7.16 17.23
N SER A 124 3.84 -6.07 17.98
CA SER A 124 4.80 -5.98 19.10
C SER A 124 4.42 -6.88 20.28
N ASN A 125 3.13 -7.17 20.50
CA ASN A 125 2.67 -7.98 21.62
C ASN A 125 2.92 -9.48 21.46
N ILE A 126 3.24 -9.94 20.24
CA ILE A 126 3.46 -11.36 19.91
C ILE A 126 4.94 -11.70 19.65
N LEU A 127 5.83 -10.72 19.71
CA LEU A 127 7.28 -10.85 19.50
C LEU A 127 8.03 -10.96 20.84
#